data_AF-A0A6J1NMT5-F1
#
_entry.id   AF-A0A6J1NMT5-F1
#
_cell.length_a   1.000
_cell.length_b   1.000
_cell.length_c   1.000
_cell.angle_alpha   90.00
_cell.angle_beta   90.00
_cell.angle_gamma   90.00
#
_symmetry.space_group_name_H-M   'P 1'
#
loop_
_entity.id
_entity.type
_entity.pdbx_description
1 polymer ?
#
loop_
_entity_poly.entity_id
_entity_poly.type
_entity_poly.pdbx_seq_one_letter_code
_entity_poly.pdbx_strand_id
1 'polypeptide(L)'
;MRRNKEWRYDSFSVNGHNIIPLFDVPHLIKGIRNNLLNKNMTYTYNNEKKVVKWDYYQMVYGVDKAYGELRLLNKLTEEHVNPDKINKMKVKTATQLLSHSVAVVTEHLTARGDLPQECRQLVDITILLDNLFDSLNGNSLHIPNGNIYKGPVKNDSPHHELWQKSKTVLKTVKFIKTTGVGSNIRLVETTVPSVANLIKTIEGMEAIWRILIRKYGFDALLTRNLNQDPLENFFGNIRSYGARNNAPNTMAFEGAFKALLLNNYNMPHSKFANCESDGNKCLETLDFFLKETYPNSPNEIESNIMLNNDILTQNLTHVDAGQRNYVCGWILTKCLKNIVKGCRKCKKTLLDYKDSNTNNIFIKRKEYINKRWLCYPSKELENCFHDIQNITQSFLIEKDVLKSGIKTNISTVLNIMVEFPFKCYIHKEELRKYFISQCVNILINSWCRSINRIISGKIKYLGDDETKKAAQEYYNKRKHYKNKK
;
A
#
# COMPACT_ATOMS: atom_id res chain seq x y z
N MET A 1 0.49 -13.85 -36.45
CA MET A 1 -0.89 -14.40 -36.52
C MET A 1 -1.03 -15.21 -37.79
N ARG A 2 -1.39 -16.50 -37.70
CA ARG A 2 -1.58 -17.35 -38.89
C ARG A 2 -2.97 -17.07 -39.48
N ARG A 3 -3.03 -16.83 -40.80
CA ARG A 3 -4.26 -16.72 -41.59
C ARG A 3 -5.09 -18.01 -41.41
N ASN A 4 -6.41 -17.90 -41.36
CA ASN A 4 -7.41 -18.99 -41.36
C ASN A 4 -7.86 -19.57 -40.01
N LYS A 5 -8.02 -18.76 -38.96
CA LYS A 5 -8.85 -19.15 -37.80
C LYS A 5 -9.96 -18.14 -37.59
N GLU A 6 -11.20 -18.63 -37.61
CA GLU A 6 -12.37 -17.83 -37.26
C GLU A 6 -12.22 -17.34 -35.82
N TRP A 7 -12.17 -16.01 -35.68
CA TRP A 7 -12.10 -15.36 -34.39
C TRP A 7 -13.52 -15.30 -33.81
N ARG A 8 -13.89 -16.25 -32.95
CA ARG A 8 -15.01 -16.04 -32.03
C ARG A 8 -14.48 -15.21 -30.86
N TYR A 9 -15.20 -14.15 -30.51
CA TYR A 9 -14.74 -13.06 -29.63
C TYR A 9 -14.19 -13.51 -28.25
N ASP A 10 -14.46 -14.76 -27.84
CA ASP A 10 -14.25 -15.28 -26.48
C ASP A 10 -13.27 -16.47 -26.37
N SER A 11 -12.93 -17.14 -27.47
CA SER A 11 -11.93 -18.23 -27.49
C SER A 11 -11.55 -18.61 -28.91
N PHE A 12 -10.39 -19.23 -29.09
CA PHE A 12 -9.98 -19.80 -30.37
C PHE A 12 -9.40 -21.20 -30.21
N SER A 13 -9.61 -22.06 -31.20
CA SER A 13 -9.12 -23.44 -31.16
C SER A 13 -7.73 -23.57 -31.77
N VAL A 14 -6.83 -24.28 -31.08
CA VAL A 14 -5.50 -24.68 -31.58
C VAL A 14 -5.34 -26.17 -31.34
N ASN A 15 -5.19 -26.94 -32.43
CA ASN A 15 -4.99 -28.39 -32.39
C ASN A 15 -6.07 -29.12 -31.57
N GLY A 16 -7.35 -28.73 -31.71
CA GLY A 16 -8.45 -29.31 -30.95
C GLY A 16 -8.59 -28.79 -29.51
N HIS A 17 -7.70 -27.93 -29.04
CA HIS A 17 -7.77 -27.30 -27.73
C HIS A 17 -8.32 -25.89 -27.80
N ASN A 18 -9.32 -25.58 -26.97
CA ASN A 18 -9.83 -24.22 -26.83
C ASN A 18 -8.88 -23.38 -25.98
N ILE A 19 -8.45 -22.24 -26.51
CA ILE A 19 -7.62 -21.25 -25.83
C ILE A 19 -8.48 -20.05 -25.46
N ILE A 20 -8.47 -19.71 -24.18
CA ILE A 20 -9.15 -18.54 -23.62
C ILE A 20 -8.10 -17.44 -23.42
N PRO A 21 -8.12 -16.35 -24.19
CA PRO A 21 -7.17 -15.27 -24.02
C PRO A 21 -7.50 -14.44 -22.77
N LEU A 22 -6.48 -14.14 -21.96
CA LEU A 22 -6.56 -13.24 -20.82
C LEU A 22 -5.64 -12.04 -21.04
N PHE A 23 -6.06 -10.88 -20.53
CA PHE A 23 -5.20 -9.70 -20.47
C PHE A 23 -4.63 -9.53 -19.06
N ASP A 24 -3.40 -9.04 -19.00
CA ASP A 24 -2.67 -8.85 -17.76
C ASP A 24 -3.30 -7.77 -16.86
N VAL A 25 -3.81 -8.20 -15.71
CA VAL A 25 -4.63 -7.40 -14.80
C VAL A 25 -3.87 -6.20 -14.20
N PRO A 26 -2.63 -6.36 -13.66
CA PRO A 26 -1.73 -5.25 -13.31
C PRO A 26 -1.67 -4.13 -14.36
N HIS A 27 -1.58 -4.51 -15.63
CA HIS A 27 -1.53 -3.57 -16.74
C HIS A 27 -2.86 -2.90 -17.06
N LEU A 28 -3.98 -3.62 -16.91
CA LEU A 28 -5.31 -3.04 -17.09
C LEU A 28 -5.58 -1.96 -16.04
N ILE A 29 -5.27 -2.21 -14.76
CA ILE A 29 -5.40 -1.22 -13.68
C ILE A 29 -4.50 0.00 -13.92
N LYS A 30 -3.25 -0.23 -14.35
CA LYS A 30 -2.34 0.84 -14.77
C LYS A 30 -2.93 1.68 -15.90
N GLY A 31 -3.55 1.04 -16.90
CA GLY A 31 -4.20 1.70 -18.01
C GLY A 31 -5.40 2.55 -17.59
N ILE A 32 -6.24 2.06 -16.67
CA ILE A 32 -7.34 2.83 -16.07
C ILE A 32 -6.80 4.08 -15.36
N ARG A 33 -5.79 3.92 -14.48
CA ARG A 33 -5.12 5.05 -13.82
C ARG A 33 -4.57 6.06 -14.82
N ASN A 34 -3.85 5.60 -15.84
CA ASN A 34 -3.23 6.49 -16.82
C ASN A 34 -4.26 7.30 -17.63
N ASN A 35 -5.46 6.75 -17.86
CA ASN A 35 -6.54 7.49 -18.51
C ASN A 35 -7.15 8.55 -17.58
N LEU A 36 -7.30 8.26 -16.28
CA LEU A 36 -7.79 9.21 -15.28
C LEU A 36 -6.90 10.48 -15.17
N LEU A 37 -5.61 10.41 -15.53
CA LEU A 37 -4.71 11.57 -15.48
C LEU A 37 -5.18 12.73 -16.37
N ASN A 38 -5.76 12.42 -17.53
CA ASN A 38 -6.05 13.40 -18.58
C ASN A 38 -7.53 13.42 -18.98
N LYS A 39 -8.36 12.61 -18.32
CA LYS A 39 -9.77 12.39 -18.67
C LYS A 39 -10.56 12.17 -17.40
N ASN A 40 -11.80 12.66 -17.38
CA ASN A 40 -12.74 12.35 -16.32
C ASN A 40 -13.38 10.99 -16.58
N MET A 41 -13.47 10.16 -15.55
CA MET A 41 -14.21 8.89 -15.64
C MET A 41 -15.65 9.14 -15.21
N THR A 42 -16.62 8.63 -15.97
CA THR A 42 -18.02 8.57 -15.55
C THR A 42 -18.47 7.12 -15.46
N TYR A 43 -19.26 6.79 -14.45
CA TYR A 43 -19.79 5.43 -14.25
C TYR A 43 -21.15 5.50 -13.58
N THR A 44 -21.94 4.43 -13.69
CA THR A 44 -23.20 4.28 -12.96
C THR A 44 -23.03 3.25 -11.86
N TYR A 45 -23.45 3.62 -10.64
CA TYR A 45 -23.43 2.72 -9.49
C TYR A 45 -24.68 2.96 -8.65
N ASN A 46 -25.40 1.89 -8.31
CA ASN A 46 -26.71 1.97 -7.64
C ASN A 46 -27.69 2.94 -8.35
N ASN A 47 -27.74 2.88 -9.69
CA ASN A 47 -28.55 3.77 -10.55
C ASN A 47 -28.19 5.26 -10.53
N GLU A 48 -27.10 5.65 -9.85
CA GLU A 48 -26.60 7.02 -9.85
C GLU A 48 -25.40 7.16 -10.80
N LYS A 49 -25.43 8.20 -11.64
CA LYS A 49 -24.29 8.56 -12.48
C LYS A 49 -23.29 9.38 -11.67
N LYS A 50 -22.06 8.89 -11.58
CA LYS A 50 -20.96 9.48 -10.82
C LYS A 50 -19.82 9.88 -11.75
N VAL A 51 -19.05 10.88 -11.34
CA VAL A 51 -17.89 11.42 -12.07
C VAL A 51 -16.67 11.38 -11.17
N VAL A 52 -15.55 10.87 -11.68
CA VAL A 52 -14.25 10.88 -11.00
C VAL A 52 -13.28 11.75 -11.79
N LYS A 53 -12.73 12.75 -11.11
CA LYS A 53 -11.71 13.66 -11.62
C LYS A 53 -10.36 13.34 -10.98
N TRP A 54 -9.26 13.61 -11.69
CA TRP A 54 -7.93 13.44 -11.12
C TRP A 54 -7.73 14.31 -9.87
N ASP A 55 -8.26 15.53 -9.90
CA ASP A 55 -8.19 16.51 -8.82
C ASP A 55 -8.68 15.95 -7.48
N TYR A 56 -9.66 15.03 -7.47
CA TYR A 56 -10.13 14.42 -6.23
C TYR A 56 -9.03 13.63 -5.52
N TYR A 57 -8.17 12.90 -6.26
CA TYR A 57 -7.02 12.20 -5.69
C TYR A 57 -5.96 13.19 -5.16
N GLN A 58 -5.78 14.33 -5.83
CA GLN A 58 -4.88 15.38 -5.39
C GLN A 58 -5.39 16.05 -4.10
N MET A 59 -6.70 16.30 -3.99
CA MET A 59 -7.35 16.83 -2.79
C MET A 59 -7.20 15.87 -1.61
N VAL A 60 -7.54 14.58 -1.80
CA VAL A 60 -7.37 13.53 -0.76
C VAL A 60 -5.92 13.50 -0.26
N TYR A 61 -4.95 13.50 -1.17
CA TYR A 61 -3.53 13.52 -0.79
C TYR A 61 -3.12 14.81 -0.09
N GLY A 62 -3.63 15.96 -0.53
CA GLY A 62 -3.35 17.27 0.07
C GLY A 62 -3.82 17.34 1.52
N VAL A 63 -5.06 16.92 1.78
CA VAL A 63 -5.65 16.88 3.12
C VAL A 63 -4.93 15.85 4.00
N ASP A 64 -4.68 14.62 3.52
CA ASP A 64 -3.91 13.60 4.26
C ASP A 64 -2.50 14.10 4.64
N LYS A 65 -1.84 14.80 3.72
CA LYS A 65 -0.51 15.39 3.94
C LYS A 65 -0.53 16.49 5.00
N ALA A 66 -1.63 17.23 5.14
CA ALA A 66 -1.75 18.33 6.10
C ALA A 66 -1.84 17.85 7.57
N TYR A 67 -2.28 16.62 7.82
CA TYR A 67 -2.32 16.04 9.18
C TYR A 67 -0.96 15.67 9.79
N GLY A 68 0.14 15.96 9.08
CA GLY A 68 1.49 15.78 9.60
C GLY A 68 2.04 14.38 9.37
N GLU A 69 2.72 13.85 10.39
CA GLU A 69 3.60 12.69 10.20
C GLU A 69 2.86 11.34 10.25
N LEU A 70 1.87 11.24 11.14
CA LEU A 70 1.02 10.06 11.27
C LEU A 70 -0.07 10.08 10.20
N ARG A 71 0.31 10.01 8.93
CA ARG A 71 -0.66 10.07 7.83
C ARG A 71 -1.58 8.84 7.76
N LEU A 72 -2.84 9.06 7.39
CA LEU A 72 -3.81 8.00 7.09
C LEU A 72 -3.36 7.20 5.86
N LEU A 73 -2.79 7.88 4.85
CA LEU A 73 -2.28 7.30 3.60
C LEU A 73 -0.75 7.34 3.55
N ASN A 74 -0.10 6.64 4.49
CA ASN A 74 1.36 6.60 4.61
C ASN A 74 2.11 6.10 3.34
N LYS A 75 1.45 5.30 2.49
CA LYS A 75 1.99 4.77 1.22
C LYS A 75 1.94 5.76 0.06
N LEU A 76 0.93 6.65 0.02
CA LEU A 76 0.81 7.62 -1.07
C LEU A 76 1.93 8.65 -1.02
N THR A 77 2.38 9.12 -2.17
CA THR A 77 3.41 10.14 -2.28
C THR A 77 3.09 11.01 -3.48
N GLU A 78 3.86 12.07 -3.70
CA GLU A 78 3.71 12.88 -4.90
C GLU A 78 3.88 12.06 -6.20
N GLU A 79 4.64 10.95 -6.17
CA GLU A 79 4.76 10.00 -7.30
C GLU A 79 3.44 9.27 -7.66
N HIS A 80 2.40 9.41 -6.83
CA HIS A 80 1.08 8.81 -7.07
C HIS A 80 0.10 9.80 -7.69
N VAL A 81 0.18 11.07 -7.32
CA VAL A 81 -0.87 12.08 -7.57
C VAL A 81 -0.39 13.25 -8.44
N ASN A 82 0.91 13.55 -8.46
CA ASN A 82 1.45 14.63 -9.28
C ASN A 82 1.81 14.09 -10.68
N PRO A 83 1.12 14.52 -11.75
CA PRO A 83 1.39 14.06 -13.13
C PRO A 83 2.86 14.14 -13.55
N ASP A 84 3.59 15.17 -13.10
CA ASP A 84 5.00 15.40 -13.44
C ASP A 84 5.95 14.40 -12.77
N LYS A 85 5.52 13.81 -11.64
CA LYS A 85 6.32 12.85 -10.85
C LYS A 85 5.87 11.41 -11.04
N ILE A 86 4.76 11.17 -11.75
CA ILE A 86 4.21 9.84 -11.93
C ILE A 86 5.04 9.05 -12.96
N ASN A 87 5.59 7.93 -12.50
CA ASN A 87 6.05 6.89 -13.42
C ASN A 87 4.82 6.11 -13.95
N LYS A 88 4.41 6.42 -15.19
CA LYS A 88 3.25 5.82 -15.86
C LYS A 88 3.36 4.31 -16.06
N MET A 89 4.57 3.74 -15.99
CA MET A 89 4.82 2.31 -16.15
C MET A 89 4.73 1.52 -14.84
N LYS A 90 4.88 2.18 -13.69
CA LYS A 90 4.95 1.55 -12.37
C LYS A 90 3.56 1.15 -11.87
N VAL A 91 3.24 -0.14 -11.90
CA VAL A 91 1.93 -0.67 -11.49
C VAL A 91 1.66 -0.41 -10.00
N LYS A 92 2.69 -0.56 -9.15
CA LYS A 92 2.58 -0.33 -7.70
C LYS A 92 1.96 1.03 -7.34
N THR A 93 2.24 2.10 -8.08
CA THR A 93 1.64 3.41 -7.77
C THR A 93 0.18 3.48 -8.21
N ALA A 94 -0.20 2.77 -9.28
CA ALA A 94 -1.59 2.68 -9.70
C ALA A 94 -2.43 1.86 -8.71
N THR A 95 -1.94 0.71 -8.26
CA THR A 95 -2.68 -0.14 -7.30
C THR A 95 -2.76 0.48 -5.92
N GLN A 96 -1.72 1.21 -5.46
CA GLN A 96 -1.78 1.95 -4.20
C GLN A 96 -2.75 3.13 -4.24
N LEU A 97 -2.86 3.81 -5.39
CA LEU A 97 -3.81 4.91 -5.59
C LEU A 97 -5.26 4.41 -5.63
N LEU A 98 -5.50 3.31 -6.33
CA LEU A 98 -6.81 2.68 -6.47
C LEU A 98 -7.02 1.60 -5.40
N SER A 99 -6.75 1.94 -4.13
CA SER A 99 -6.80 0.98 -3.04
C SER A 99 -7.96 1.21 -2.06
N HIS A 100 -8.35 0.15 -1.35
CA HIS A 100 -9.33 0.22 -0.26
C HIS A 100 -8.99 1.32 0.76
N SER A 101 -7.70 1.51 1.09
CA SER A 101 -7.29 2.55 2.03
C SER A 101 -7.61 3.95 1.52
N VAL A 102 -7.45 4.22 0.22
CA VAL A 102 -7.78 5.53 -0.37
C VAL A 102 -9.28 5.76 -0.34
N ALA A 103 -10.09 4.76 -0.67
CA ALA A 103 -11.53 4.86 -0.59
C ALA A 103 -12.02 5.13 0.85
N VAL A 104 -11.53 4.36 1.83
CA VAL A 104 -11.88 4.51 3.25
C VAL A 104 -11.48 5.88 3.79
N VAL A 105 -10.29 6.38 3.44
CA VAL A 105 -9.84 7.71 3.88
C VAL A 105 -10.67 8.80 3.22
N THR A 106 -11.00 8.68 1.94
CA THR A 106 -11.87 9.64 1.24
C THR A 106 -13.25 9.71 1.90
N GLU A 107 -13.88 8.56 2.15
CA GLU A 107 -15.17 8.47 2.85
C GLU A 107 -15.07 9.05 4.27
N HIS A 108 -13.96 8.77 4.98
CA HIS A 108 -13.77 9.23 6.34
C HIS A 108 -13.59 10.75 6.44
N LEU A 109 -12.79 11.35 5.55
CA LEU A 109 -12.52 12.79 5.56
C LEU A 109 -13.72 13.60 5.05
N THR A 110 -14.47 13.09 4.07
CA THR A 110 -15.70 13.74 3.60
C THR A 110 -16.78 13.72 4.66
N ALA A 111 -16.96 12.60 5.38
CA ALA A 111 -17.89 12.51 6.50
C ALA A 111 -17.53 13.47 7.67
N ARG A 112 -16.28 13.91 7.77
CA ARG A 112 -15.81 14.89 8.74
C ARG A 112 -15.91 16.34 8.26
N GLY A 113 -16.21 16.56 6.99
CA GLY A 113 -16.18 17.89 6.37
C GLY A 113 -14.77 18.39 6.02
N ASP A 114 -13.73 17.56 6.19
CA ASP A 114 -12.34 17.91 5.88
C ASP A 114 -12.04 17.85 4.38
N LEU A 115 -12.91 17.19 3.60
CA LEU A 115 -12.79 17.02 2.15
C LEU A 115 -14.14 17.33 1.47
N PRO A 116 -14.16 17.98 0.29
CA PRO A 116 -15.41 18.26 -0.43
C PRO A 116 -16.23 17.00 -0.71
N GLN A 117 -17.56 17.10 -0.55
CA GLN A 117 -18.48 15.97 -0.67
C GLN A 117 -18.43 15.29 -2.06
N GLU A 118 -18.08 16.05 -3.10
CA GLU A 118 -17.91 15.55 -4.47
C GLU A 118 -16.81 14.49 -4.58
N CYS A 119 -15.81 14.50 -3.70
CA CYS A 119 -14.74 13.50 -3.69
C CYS A 119 -15.28 12.09 -3.39
N ARG A 120 -16.44 11.96 -2.73
CA ARG A 120 -17.08 10.64 -2.48
C ARG A 120 -17.41 9.89 -3.76
N GLN A 121 -17.53 10.60 -4.88
CA GLN A 121 -17.76 9.98 -6.19
C GLN A 121 -16.65 9.01 -6.61
N LEU A 122 -15.44 9.07 -6.03
CA LEU A 122 -14.38 8.08 -6.32
C LEU A 122 -14.48 6.80 -5.49
N VAL A 123 -15.24 6.79 -4.38
CA VAL A 123 -15.20 5.71 -3.36
C VAL A 123 -15.64 4.37 -3.93
N ASP A 124 -16.85 4.30 -4.52
CA ASP A 124 -17.43 3.03 -4.99
C ASP A 124 -16.57 2.38 -6.08
N ILE A 125 -16.16 3.14 -7.10
CA ILE A 125 -15.33 2.61 -8.17
C ILE A 125 -13.93 2.23 -7.68
N THR A 126 -13.37 2.94 -6.70
CA THR A 126 -12.07 2.60 -6.10
C THR A 126 -12.15 1.28 -5.34
N ILE A 127 -13.19 1.07 -4.53
CA ILE A 127 -13.43 -0.20 -3.83
C ILE A 127 -13.67 -1.34 -4.83
N LEU A 128 -14.46 -1.09 -5.87
CA LEU A 128 -14.73 -2.09 -6.92
C LEU A 128 -13.43 -2.52 -7.60
N LEU A 129 -12.58 -1.57 -8.00
CA LEU A 129 -11.32 -1.86 -8.68
C LEU A 129 -10.28 -2.53 -7.75
N ASP A 130 -10.21 -2.15 -6.48
CA ASP A 130 -9.33 -2.80 -5.49
C ASP A 130 -9.75 -4.27 -5.26
N ASN A 131 -11.03 -4.50 -4.99
CA ASN A 131 -11.57 -5.86 -4.82
C ASN A 131 -11.39 -6.69 -6.08
N LEU A 132 -11.64 -6.10 -7.26
CA LEU A 132 -11.49 -6.80 -8.53
C LEU A 132 -10.03 -7.15 -8.81
N PHE A 133 -9.09 -6.23 -8.55
CA PHE A 133 -7.66 -6.48 -8.67
C PHE A 133 -7.22 -7.64 -7.77
N ASP A 134 -7.65 -7.62 -6.51
CA ASP A 134 -7.35 -8.69 -5.56
C ASP A 134 -7.95 -10.04 -6.01
N SER A 135 -9.21 -10.04 -6.46
CA SER A 135 -9.94 -11.22 -6.96
C SER A 135 -9.32 -11.88 -8.19
N LEU A 136 -8.60 -11.08 -8.99
CA LEU A 136 -7.97 -11.51 -10.23
C LEU A 136 -6.45 -11.69 -10.06
N ASN A 137 -5.91 -11.46 -8.87
CA ASN A 137 -4.47 -11.55 -8.57
C ASN A 137 -4.18 -12.28 -7.24
N GLY A 138 -5.06 -13.22 -6.83
CA GLY A 138 -4.92 -14.01 -5.61
C GLY A 138 -3.83 -15.07 -5.70
N ASN A 139 -3.00 -15.17 -4.65
CA ASN A 139 -1.85 -16.07 -4.56
C ASN A 139 -1.84 -16.96 -3.30
N SER A 140 -2.98 -17.06 -2.61
CA SER A 140 -3.05 -17.77 -1.33
C SER A 140 -4.28 -18.66 -1.29
N LEU A 141 -4.10 -19.90 -0.82
CA LEU A 141 -5.20 -20.82 -0.55
C LEU A 141 -5.99 -20.44 0.72
N HIS A 142 -5.42 -19.58 1.56
CA HIS A 142 -6.07 -19.00 2.73
C HIS A 142 -6.40 -17.53 2.50
N ILE A 143 -7.41 -17.01 3.20
CA ILE A 143 -7.81 -15.59 3.13
C ILE A 143 -6.76 -14.72 3.86
N PRO A 144 -5.90 -13.98 3.14
CA PRO A 144 -4.86 -13.21 3.78
C PRO A 144 -5.46 -11.95 4.37
N ASN A 145 -5.19 -11.73 5.66
CA ASN A 145 -5.67 -10.54 6.37
C ASN A 145 -7.20 -10.36 6.27
N GLY A 146 -8.02 -11.38 6.10
CA GLY A 146 -9.48 -11.20 6.06
C GLY A 146 -10.02 -10.50 4.80
N ASN A 147 -9.15 -10.18 3.83
CA ASN A 147 -9.58 -9.75 2.51
C ASN A 147 -9.97 -11.01 1.70
N ILE A 148 -11.27 -11.26 1.65
CA ILE A 148 -11.88 -12.45 1.04
C ILE A 148 -11.52 -12.62 -0.45
N TYR A 149 -11.26 -11.52 -1.17
CA TYR A 149 -10.95 -11.54 -2.59
C TYR A 149 -9.49 -11.87 -2.89
N LYS A 150 -8.60 -11.88 -1.89
CA LYS A 150 -7.24 -12.40 -2.05
C LYS A 150 -7.11 -13.90 -1.82
N GLY A 151 -8.20 -14.55 -1.39
CA GLY A 151 -8.28 -15.99 -1.28
C GLY A 151 -8.38 -16.66 -2.65
N PRO A 152 -8.50 -18.00 -2.68
CA PRO A 152 -8.70 -18.71 -3.93
C PRO A 152 -10.15 -18.57 -4.40
N VAL A 153 -10.35 -18.65 -5.72
CA VAL A 153 -11.68 -18.82 -6.30
C VAL A 153 -12.14 -20.25 -6.04
N LYS A 154 -13.32 -20.41 -5.45
CA LYS A 154 -14.01 -21.69 -5.20
C LYS A 154 -15.43 -21.61 -5.73
N ASN A 155 -16.15 -22.74 -5.72
CA ASN A 155 -17.50 -22.84 -6.29
C ASN A 155 -18.50 -21.82 -5.69
N ASP A 156 -18.44 -21.62 -4.39
CA ASP A 156 -19.32 -20.75 -3.59
C ASP A 156 -18.63 -19.44 -3.15
N SER A 157 -17.44 -19.16 -3.70
CA SER A 157 -16.65 -18.02 -3.26
C SER A 157 -17.27 -16.68 -3.71
N PRO A 158 -17.07 -15.59 -2.95
CA PRO A 158 -17.64 -14.27 -3.25
C PRO A 158 -17.14 -13.64 -4.55
N HIS A 159 -16.11 -14.23 -5.17
CA HIS A 159 -15.56 -13.79 -6.46
C HIS A 159 -16.63 -13.76 -7.56
N HIS A 160 -17.54 -14.74 -7.60
CA HIS A 160 -18.55 -14.82 -8.66
C HIS A 160 -19.53 -13.64 -8.65
N GLU A 161 -20.02 -13.27 -7.46
CA GLU A 161 -20.90 -12.11 -7.31
C GLU A 161 -20.16 -10.80 -7.62
N LEU A 162 -18.92 -10.65 -7.11
CA LEU A 162 -18.08 -9.50 -7.41
C LEU A 162 -17.86 -9.36 -8.91
N TRP A 163 -17.58 -10.44 -9.63
CA TRP A 163 -17.34 -10.43 -11.07
C TRP A 163 -18.59 -10.02 -11.86
N GLN A 164 -19.78 -10.53 -11.51
CA GLN A 164 -21.02 -10.07 -12.16
C GLN A 164 -21.27 -8.58 -11.91
N LYS A 165 -21.19 -8.14 -10.66
CA LYS A 165 -21.36 -6.73 -10.29
C LYS A 165 -20.35 -5.84 -11.00
N SER A 166 -19.09 -6.27 -11.05
CA SER A 166 -18.01 -5.54 -11.70
C SER A 166 -18.27 -5.37 -13.19
N LYS A 167 -18.65 -6.44 -13.92
CA LYS A 167 -18.98 -6.34 -15.34
C LYS A 167 -20.12 -5.35 -15.60
N THR A 168 -21.18 -5.37 -14.78
CA THR A 168 -22.30 -4.41 -14.89
C THR A 168 -21.83 -2.97 -14.76
N VAL A 169 -21.04 -2.65 -13.73
CA VAL A 169 -20.51 -1.30 -13.53
C VAL A 169 -19.53 -0.91 -14.63
N LEU A 170 -18.57 -1.78 -14.97
CA LEU A 170 -17.54 -1.52 -15.99
C LEU A 170 -18.13 -1.24 -17.37
N LYS A 171 -19.27 -1.87 -17.73
CA LYS A 171 -19.99 -1.57 -18.98
C LYS A 171 -20.51 -0.12 -19.06
N THR A 172 -20.71 0.53 -17.92
CA THR A 172 -21.14 1.93 -17.84
C THR A 172 -19.98 2.93 -17.76
N VAL A 173 -18.75 2.43 -17.58
CA VAL A 173 -17.56 3.27 -17.44
C VAL A 173 -17.21 3.90 -18.78
N LYS A 174 -17.19 5.23 -18.80
CA LYS A 174 -16.81 6.05 -19.96
C LYS A 174 -15.75 7.05 -19.52
N PHE A 175 -14.87 7.42 -20.45
CA PHE A 175 -13.85 8.44 -20.20
C PHE A 175 -14.08 9.65 -21.08
N ILE A 176 -14.24 10.82 -20.46
CA ILE A 176 -14.53 12.08 -21.12
C ILE A 176 -13.26 12.93 -21.15
N LYS A 177 -12.82 13.29 -22.36
CA LYS A 177 -11.71 14.21 -22.59
C LYS A 177 -12.26 15.59 -22.91
N THR A 178 -11.76 16.60 -22.22
CA THR A 178 -12.01 18.00 -22.55
C THR A 178 -11.06 18.44 -23.66
N THR A 179 -11.59 19.04 -24.72
CA THR A 179 -10.82 19.54 -25.88
C THR A 179 -11.27 20.95 -26.25
N GLY A 180 -10.38 21.77 -26.80
CA GLY A 180 -10.63 23.19 -27.10
C GLY A 180 -10.18 24.15 -25.99
N VAL A 181 -10.16 25.45 -26.30
CA VAL A 181 -9.70 26.54 -25.42
C VAL A 181 -10.74 27.66 -25.45
N GLY A 182 -10.94 28.34 -24.31
CA GLY A 182 -11.86 29.48 -24.20
C GLY A 182 -13.33 29.06 -24.28
N SER A 183 -14.13 29.74 -25.10
CA SER A 183 -15.56 29.46 -25.28
C SER A 183 -15.87 28.18 -26.08
N ASN A 184 -14.88 27.55 -26.72
CA ASN A 184 -15.06 26.38 -27.58
C ASN A 184 -14.68 25.05 -26.91
N ILE A 185 -15.11 24.85 -25.66
CA ILE A 185 -14.88 23.58 -24.93
C ILE A 185 -15.79 22.49 -25.49
N ARG A 186 -15.20 21.39 -25.95
CA ARG A 186 -15.88 20.17 -26.40
C ARG A 186 -15.54 19.00 -25.49
N LEU A 187 -16.57 18.28 -25.07
CA LEU A 187 -16.44 17.04 -24.30
C LEU A 187 -16.52 15.84 -25.26
N VAL A 188 -15.44 15.07 -25.34
CA VAL A 188 -15.34 13.92 -26.24
C VAL A 188 -15.28 12.65 -25.41
N GLU A 189 -16.24 11.75 -25.61
CA GLU A 189 -16.20 10.41 -25.06
C GLU A 189 -15.11 9.58 -25.77
N THR A 190 -14.31 8.85 -24.99
CA THR A 190 -13.22 8.02 -25.51
C THR A 190 -13.34 6.60 -25.01
N THR A 191 -13.22 5.65 -25.93
CA THR A 191 -13.10 4.23 -25.60
C THR A 191 -11.74 3.96 -24.96
N VAL A 192 -11.73 3.31 -23.81
CA VAL A 192 -10.50 2.92 -23.11
C VAL A 192 -10.35 1.40 -23.18
N PRO A 193 -9.37 0.88 -23.96
CA PRO A 193 -9.18 -0.56 -24.14
C PRO A 193 -8.99 -1.31 -22.82
N SER A 194 -8.37 -0.68 -21.81
CA SER A 194 -8.18 -1.30 -20.49
C SER A 194 -9.47 -1.66 -19.78
N VAL A 195 -10.56 -0.91 -19.97
CA VAL A 195 -11.87 -1.24 -19.38
C VAL A 195 -12.50 -2.42 -20.13
N ALA A 196 -12.53 -2.34 -21.46
CA ALA A 196 -13.09 -3.42 -22.30
C ALA A 196 -12.33 -4.75 -22.11
N ASN A 197 -11.01 -4.69 -22.05
CA ASN A 197 -10.16 -5.85 -21.84
C ASN A 197 -10.26 -6.40 -20.41
N LEU A 198 -10.57 -5.55 -19.41
CA LEU A 198 -10.84 -6.02 -18.06
C LEU A 198 -12.15 -6.82 -17.98
N ILE A 199 -13.20 -6.37 -18.67
CA ILE A 199 -14.45 -7.13 -18.81
C ILE A 199 -14.16 -8.50 -19.45
N LYS A 200 -13.40 -8.52 -20.56
CA LYS A 200 -13.01 -9.77 -21.23
C LYS A 200 -12.18 -10.70 -20.33
N THR A 201 -11.24 -10.15 -19.55
CA THR A 201 -10.46 -10.95 -18.60
C THR A 201 -11.37 -11.58 -17.54
N ILE A 202 -12.39 -10.87 -17.04
CA ILE A 202 -13.36 -11.44 -16.10
C ILE A 202 -14.13 -12.60 -16.75
N GLU A 203 -14.65 -12.40 -17.96
CA GLU A 203 -15.38 -13.44 -18.71
C GLU A 203 -14.49 -14.66 -19.00
N GLY A 204 -13.22 -14.43 -19.33
CA GLY A 204 -12.23 -15.48 -19.52
C GLY A 204 -11.93 -16.25 -18.24
N MET A 205 -11.78 -15.57 -17.09
CA MET A 205 -11.59 -16.22 -15.79
C MET A 205 -12.79 -17.08 -15.38
N GLU A 206 -14.02 -16.59 -15.60
CA GLU A 206 -15.24 -17.37 -15.39
C GLU A 206 -15.28 -18.64 -16.26
N ALA A 207 -14.89 -18.51 -17.53
CA ALA A 207 -14.84 -19.63 -18.46
C ALA A 207 -13.77 -20.67 -18.07
N ILE A 208 -12.57 -20.22 -17.68
CA ILE A 208 -11.50 -21.09 -17.18
C ILE A 208 -11.95 -21.81 -15.92
N TRP A 209 -12.49 -21.10 -14.94
CA TRP A 209 -12.96 -21.70 -13.69
C TRP A 209 -14.00 -22.80 -13.95
N ARG A 210 -14.98 -22.53 -14.83
CA ARG A 210 -16.01 -23.51 -15.21
C ARG A 210 -15.42 -24.78 -15.84
N ILE A 211 -14.35 -24.66 -16.62
CA ILE A 211 -13.66 -25.82 -17.21
C ILE A 211 -12.90 -26.58 -16.12
N LEU A 212 -12.13 -25.88 -15.28
CA LEU A 212 -11.32 -26.49 -14.22
C LEU A 212 -12.18 -27.29 -13.24
N ILE A 213 -13.32 -26.74 -12.81
CA ILE A 213 -14.21 -27.44 -11.88
C ILE A 213 -14.93 -28.63 -12.54
N ARG A 214 -15.55 -28.43 -13.70
CA ARG A 214 -16.43 -29.46 -14.31
C ARG A 214 -15.66 -30.60 -14.96
N LYS A 215 -14.52 -30.30 -15.59
CA LYS A 215 -13.76 -31.29 -16.37
C LYS A 215 -12.60 -31.89 -15.58
N TYR A 216 -11.96 -31.09 -14.72
CA TYR A 216 -10.74 -31.49 -14.04
C TYR A 216 -10.89 -31.63 -12.52
N GLY A 217 -12.06 -31.33 -11.95
CA GLY A 217 -12.34 -31.53 -10.52
C GLY A 217 -11.51 -30.62 -9.60
N PHE A 218 -11.14 -29.42 -10.04
CA PHE A 218 -10.37 -28.48 -9.21
C PHE A 218 -11.23 -27.92 -8.07
N ASP A 219 -10.71 -27.97 -6.84
CA ASP A 219 -11.36 -27.38 -5.65
C ASP A 219 -11.17 -25.86 -5.55
N ALA A 220 -10.09 -25.34 -6.12
CA ALA A 220 -9.65 -23.96 -5.97
C ALA A 220 -8.81 -23.48 -7.16
N LEU A 221 -8.91 -22.19 -7.47
CA LEU A 221 -8.06 -21.51 -8.46
C LEU A 221 -7.34 -20.31 -7.84
N LEU A 222 -6.01 -20.28 -7.98
CA LEU A 222 -5.18 -19.11 -7.71
C LEU A 222 -5.02 -18.30 -8.99
N THR A 223 -5.71 -17.17 -9.06
CA THR A 223 -5.79 -16.37 -10.30
C THR A 223 -4.46 -15.71 -10.66
N ARG A 224 -3.55 -15.49 -9.68
CA ARG A 224 -2.20 -14.98 -9.96
C ARG A 224 -1.42 -15.89 -10.91
N ASN A 225 -1.69 -17.20 -10.90
CA ASN A 225 -1.00 -18.16 -11.78
C ASN A 225 -1.35 -17.96 -13.27
N LEU A 226 -2.35 -17.13 -13.58
CA LEU A 226 -2.81 -16.82 -14.93
C LEU A 226 -2.37 -15.42 -15.40
N ASN A 227 -1.54 -14.72 -14.63
CA ASN A 227 -0.95 -13.43 -15.01
C ASN A 227 0.46 -13.61 -15.61
N GLN A 228 1.05 -12.54 -16.13
CA GLN A 228 2.41 -12.56 -16.69
C GLN A 228 3.49 -12.05 -15.71
N ASP A 229 3.16 -11.84 -14.42
CA ASP A 229 4.12 -11.38 -13.42
C ASP A 229 5.37 -12.29 -13.36
N PRO A 230 5.25 -13.65 -13.41
CA PRO A 230 6.43 -14.52 -13.43
C PRO A 230 7.38 -14.24 -14.60
N LEU A 231 6.83 -13.93 -15.77
CA LEU A 231 7.62 -13.59 -16.95
C LEU A 231 8.32 -12.22 -16.77
N GLU A 232 7.65 -11.25 -16.16
CA GLU A 232 8.25 -9.95 -15.86
C GLU A 232 9.36 -10.04 -14.80
N ASN A 233 9.15 -10.87 -13.78
CA ASN A 233 10.15 -11.20 -12.78
C ASN A 233 11.38 -11.84 -13.42
N PHE A 234 11.16 -12.79 -14.34
CA PHE A 234 12.23 -13.42 -15.12
C PHE A 234 13.03 -12.39 -15.93
N PHE A 235 12.37 -11.47 -16.63
CA PHE A 235 13.07 -10.37 -17.31
C PHE A 235 13.81 -9.44 -16.32
N GLY A 236 13.28 -9.26 -15.11
CA GLY A 236 13.97 -8.56 -14.02
C GLY A 236 15.27 -9.25 -13.60
N ASN A 237 15.26 -10.58 -13.51
CA ASN A 237 16.42 -11.39 -13.20
C ASN A 237 17.47 -11.29 -14.32
N ILE A 238 17.06 -11.38 -15.59
CA ILE A 238 17.95 -11.20 -16.74
C ILE A 238 18.65 -9.83 -16.69
N ARG A 239 17.89 -8.76 -16.46
CA ARG A 239 18.46 -7.40 -16.37
C ARG A 239 19.35 -7.18 -15.15
N SER A 240 19.21 -8.00 -14.12
CA SER A 240 20.02 -7.90 -12.89
C SER A 240 21.31 -8.70 -12.99
N TYR A 241 21.39 -9.63 -13.94
CA TYR A 241 22.57 -10.46 -14.18
C TYR A 241 23.77 -9.59 -14.63
N GLY A 242 24.96 -9.89 -14.09
CA GLY A 242 26.21 -9.22 -14.48
C GLY A 242 26.26 -7.71 -14.19
N ALA A 243 26.03 -7.31 -12.92
CA ALA A 243 26.09 -5.92 -12.47
C ALA A 243 25.02 -4.98 -13.08
N ARG A 244 23.80 -5.51 -13.30
CA ARG A 244 22.59 -4.76 -13.68
C ARG A 244 22.62 -4.16 -15.09
N ASN A 245 22.71 -5.05 -16.08
CA ASN A 245 22.52 -4.69 -17.49
C ASN A 245 21.03 -4.43 -17.82
N ASN A 246 20.59 -3.18 -17.76
CA ASN A 246 19.19 -2.81 -17.96
C ASN A 246 18.66 -3.05 -19.39
N ALA A 247 19.54 -3.17 -20.38
CA ALA A 247 19.20 -3.36 -21.79
C ALA A 247 20.17 -4.36 -22.46
N PRO A 248 20.08 -5.66 -22.14
CA PRO A 248 20.98 -6.65 -22.71
C PRO A 248 20.76 -6.78 -24.22
N ASN A 249 21.86 -6.87 -24.97
CA ASN A 249 21.79 -7.33 -26.36
C ASN A 249 21.45 -8.83 -26.42
N THR A 250 21.23 -9.37 -27.62
CA THR A 250 20.81 -10.76 -27.81
C THR A 250 21.78 -11.77 -27.21
N MET A 251 23.09 -11.57 -27.37
CA MET A 251 24.12 -12.45 -26.80
C MET A 251 24.12 -12.40 -25.26
N ALA A 252 24.01 -11.20 -24.68
CA ALA A 252 23.94 -11.02 -23.23
C ALA A 252 22.65 -11.61 -22.66
N PHE A 253 21.53 -11.50 -23.37
CA PHE A 253 20.27 -12.13 -23.01
C PHE A 253 20.41 -13.65 -23.01
N GLU A 254 20.98 -14.24 -24.06
CA GLU A 254 21.18 -15.68 -24.17
C GLU A 254 22.09 -16.21 -23.05
N GLY A 255 23.19 -15.51 -22.77
CA GLY A 255 24.10 -15.85 -21.67
C GLY A 255 23.41 -15.77 -20.30
N ALA A 256 22.68 -14.69 -20.03
CA ALA A 256 21.93 -14.52 -18.79
C ALA A 256 20.79 -15.55 -18.65
N PHE A 257 20.10 -15.88 -19.74
CA PHE A 257 19.06 -16.91 -19.78
C PHE A 257 19.63 -18.27 -19.39
N LYS A 258 20.73 -18.70 -20.04
CA LYS A 258 21.42 -19.96 -19.75
C LYS A 258 21.90 -20.01 -18.30
N ALA A 259 22.51 -18.94 -17.81
CA ALA A 259 23.00 -18.87 -16.43
C ALA A 259 21.87 -18.88 -15.38
N LEU A 260 20.74 -18.22 -15.65
CA LEU A 260 19.58 -18.26 -14.76
C LEU A 260 18.92 -19.62 -14.75
N LEU A 261 18.85 -20.30 -15.89
CA LEU A 261 18.37 -21.69 -15.99
C LEU A 261 19.22 -22.61 -15.11
N LEU A 262 20.55 -22.50 -15.21
CA LEU A 262 21.50 -23.29 -14.40
C LEU A 262 21.40 -22.96 -12.90
N ASN A 263 21.22 -21.70 -12.54
CA ASN A 263 21.09 -21.23 -11.16
C ASN A 263 19.66 -21.29 -10.63
N ASN A 264 18.77 -22.04 -11.28
CA ASN A 264 17.41 -22.27 -10.79
C ASN A 264 16.57 -21.00 -10.60
N TYR A 265 16.85 -19.98 -11.41
CA TYR A 265 16.30 -18.62 -11.33
C TYR A 265 16.56 -17.89 -9.99
N ASN A 266 17.50 -18.38 -9.17
CA ASN A 266 17.86 -17.77 -7.89
C ASN A 266 18.67 -16.49 -8.12
N MET A 267 17.99 -15.34 -8.13
CA MET A 267 18.63 -14.03 -8.02
C MET A 267 17.83 -13.13 -7.07
N PRO A 268 18.51 -12.20 -6.37
CA PRO A 268 17.85 -11.30 -5.44
C PRO A 268 16.84 -10.42 -6.18
N HIS A 269 15.58 -10.52 -5.77
CA HIS A 269 14.50 -9.69 -6.30
C HIS A 269 14.78 -8.21 -6.00
N SER A 270 14.72 -7.35 -7.03
CA SER A 270 15.02 -5.93 -6.85
C SER A 270 14.03 -5.25 -5.89
N LYS A 271 14.53 -4.44 -4.95
CA LYS A 271 13.70 -3.58 -4.06
C LYS A 271 12.78 -2.63 -4.83
N PHE A 272 13.06 -2.39 -6.12
CA PHE A 272 12.30 -1.49 -7.00
C PHE A 272 11.56 -2.22 -8.14
N ALA A 273 11.45 -3.54 -8.07
CA ALA A 273 10.71 -4.31 -9.07
C ALA A 273 9.22 -3.90 -9.14
N ASN A 274 8.64 -4.05 -10.32
CA ASN A 274 7.24 -3.69 -10.57
C ASN A 274 6.25 -4.78 -10.14
N CYS A 275 6.67 -6.04 -10.19
CA CYS A 275 5.90 -7.21 -9.79
C CYS A 275 6.33 -7.68 -8.38
N GLU A 276 5.45 -8.43 -7.70
CA GLU A 276 5.82 -9.08 -6.44
C GLU A 276 6.55 -10.40 -6.73
N SER A 277 7.37 -10.84 -5.78
CA SER A 277 8.01 -12.15 -5.86
C SER A 277 6.94 -13.23 -5.99
N ASP A 278 7.08 -14.07 -7.00
CA ASP A 278 6.14 -15.12 -7.36
C ASP A 278 6.39 -16.44 -6.61
N GLY A 279 7.49 -16.54 -5.85
CA GLY A 279 7.83 -17.71 -5.05
C GLY A 279 8.05 -18.99 -5.87
N ASN A 280 8.13 -18.86 -7.20
CA ASN A 280 8.29 -19.97 -8.11
C ASN A 280 9.67 -20.60 -7.93
N LYS A 281 9.68 -21.91 -7.72
CA LYS A 281 10.88 -22.75 -7.73
C LYS A 281 10.87 -23.55 -9.01
N CYS A 282 12.03 -23.77 -9.62
CA CYS A 282 12.11 -24.70 -10.74
C CYS A 282 11.62 -26.09 -10.27
N LEU A 283 10.85 -26.78 -11.12
CA LEU A 283 10.32 -28.11 -10.81
C LEU A 283 11.45 -29.15 -10.65
N GLU A 284 12.55 -28.96 -11.38
CA GLU A 284 13.78 -29.74 -11.24
C GLU A 284 14.99 -28.82 -11.34
N THR A 285 16.00 -29.05 -10.48
CA THR A 285 17.22 -28.24 -10.46
C THR A 285 18.33 -28.99 -11.16
N LEU A 286 19.19 -28.27 -11.89
CA LEU A 286 20.43 -28.84 -12.44
C LEU A 286 21.51 -29.03 -11.36
N ASP A 287 21.17 -28.89 -10.07
CA ASP A 287 22.11 -29.04 -8.93
C ASP A 287 22.76 -30.43 -8.88
N PHE A 288 22.12 -31.45 -9.47
CA PHE A 288 22.74 -32.77 -9.67
C PHE A 288 24.11 -32.67 -10.36
N PHE A 289 24.33 -31.65 -11.20
CA PHE A 289 25.59 -31.45 -11.93
C PHE A 289 26.61 -30.54 -11.22
N LEU A 290 26.26 -29.81 -10.15
CA LEU A 290 27.02 -28.62 -9.71
C LEU A 290 27.48 -28.59 -8.24
N LYS A 291 27.46 -29.72 -7.52
CA LYS A 291 27.87 -29.73 -6.09
C LYS A 291 29.38 -29.47 -5.90
N GLU A 292 29.77 -28.25 -5.54
CA GLU A 292 30.78 -27.95 -4.51
C GLU A 292 30.43 -26.62 -3.78
N THR A 293 30.60 -26.58 -2.45
CA THR A 293 30.10 -25.52 -1.54
C THR A 293 31.21 -24.80 -0.77
N TYR A 294 31.09 -23.48 -0.51
CA TYR A 294 31.87 -22.77 0.51
C TYR A 294 31.04 -21.74 1.34
N PRO A 295 31.38 -21.48 2.62
CA PRO A 295 30.57 -20.66 3.55
C PRO A 295 31.15 -19.25 3.83
N ASN A 296 30.30 -18.32 4.31
CA ASN A 296 30.63 -16.95 4.72
C ASN A 296 30.30 -16.70 6.22
N SER A 297 30.97 -15.71 6.85
CA SER A 297 30.70 -15.21 8.22
C SER A 297 30.47 -13.68 8.28
N PRO A 298 29.86 -13.12 9.36
CA PRO A 298 29.63 -11.67 9.54
C PRO A 298 30.20 -11.08 10.87
N ASN A 299 30.20 -9.74 11.02
CA ASN A 299 30.46 -9.03 12.30
C ASN A 299 29.62 -7.73 12.47
N GLU A 300 29.33 -7.36 13.73
CA GLU A 300 28.68 -6.13 14.25
C GLU A 300 29.49 -5.54 15.43
N ILE A 301 29.38 -4.21 15.73
CA ILE A 301 29.79 -3.57 17.02
C ILE A 301 28.90 -2.34 17.37
N GLU A 302 28.74 -2.06 18.69
CA GLU A 302 27.94 -1.03 19.39
C GLU A 302 28.80 -0.10 20.31
N SER A 303 28.28 1.05 20.83
CA SER A 303 28.85 1.82 21.98
C SER A 303 27.91 2.88 22.64
N ASN A 304 28.23 3.35 23.88
CA ASN A 304 27.43 4.14 24.88
C ASN A 304 28.06 5.50 25.31
N ILE A 305 27.28 6.45 25.91
CA ILE A 305 27.49 7.25 27.18
C ILE A 305 26.66 8.59 27.30
N MET A 306 26.33 8.91 28.58
CA MET A 306 25.71 9.99 29.42
C MET A 306 25.31 11.44 28.98
N LEU A 307 24.49 12.06 29.85
CA LEU A 307 23.52 13.16 29.72
C LEU A 307 23.75 14.33 30.71
N ASN A 308 23.26 15.54 30.39
CA ASN A 308 22.80 16.53 31.38
C ASN A 308 21.56 17.32 30.90
N ASN A 309 20.77 17.81 31.86
CA ASN A 309 19.40 18.31 31.72
C ASN A 309 19.33 19.83 31.50
N ASP A 310 18.46 20.25 30.60
CA ASP A 310 17.21 20.96 30.89
C ASP A 310 16.46 21.17 29.58
N ILE A 311 15.13 21.31 29.62
CA ILE A 311 14.26 22.08 28.72
C ILE A 311 12.85 21.47 28.71
N LEU A 312 11.87 22.35 28.95
CA LEU A 312 10.44 22.18 28.76
C LEU A 312 9.93 23.47 28.10
N THR A 313 9.30 23.36 26.92
CA THR A 313 7.90 23.77 26.63
C THR A 313 7.69 24.01 25.14
N GLN A 314 6.71 23.34 24.53
CA GLN A 314 5.74 23.91 23.57
C GLN A 314 4.79 22.83 23.03
N ASN A 315 3.48 23.09 23.10
CA ASN A 315 2.39 22.24 22.61
C ASN A 315 2.07 22.56 21.13
N LEU A 316 2.11 21.56 20.24
CA LEU A 316 1.70 21.69 18.84
C LEU A 316 0.37 20.96 18.60
N THR A 317 -0.70 21.73 18.37
CA THR A 317 -2.06 21.26 18.15
C THR A 317 -2.31 20.85 16.69
N HIS A 318 -2.00 19.60 16.33
CA HIS A 318 -2.52 19.01 15.09
C HIS A 318 -3.92 18.41 15.32
N VAL A 319 -4.88 18.75 14.44
CA VAL A 319 -6.23 18.18 14.38
C VAL A 319 -6.13 16.67 14.10
N ASP A 320 -6.70 15.84 14.98
CA ASP A 320 -6.68 14.38 14.85
C ASP A 320 -7.90 13.90 14.04
N ALA A 321 -7.64 13.13 12.98
CA ALA A 321 -8.68 12.43 12.21
C ALA A 321 -8.71 10.92 12.51
N GLY A 322 -8.36 10.54 13.74
CA GLY A 322 -8.25 9.15 14.17
C GLY A 322 -6.92 8.49 13.79
N GLN A 323 -5.92 9.26 13.36
CA GLN A 323 -4.61 8.71 13.02
C GLN A 323 -3.88 8.23 14.28
N ARG A 324 -4.05 8.97 15.39
CA ARG A 324 -3.49 8.60 16.69
C ARG A 324 -4.09 7.28 17.16
N ASN A 325 -5.42 7.15 17.13
CA ASN A 325 -6.10 5.91 17.50
C ASN A 325 -5.68 4.74 16.62
N TYR A 326 -5.49 4.96 15.32
CA TYR A 326 -5.01 3.91 14.42
C TYR A 326 -3.63 3.37 14.85
N VAL A 327 -2.69 4.27 15.15
CA VAL A 327 -1.34 3.90 15.61
C VAL A 327 -1.39 3.30 17.01
N CYS A 328 -2.12 3.92 17.93
CA CYS A 328 -2.30 3.46 19.30
C CYS A 328 -2.94 2.07 19.34
N GLY A 329 -3.98 1.81 18.55
CA GLY A 329 -4.61 0.49 18.39
C GLY A 329 -3.66 -0.58 17.86
N TRP A 330 -2.74 -0.21 16.95
CA TRP A 330 -1.68 -1.11 16.48
C TRP A 330 -0.65 -1.43 17.57
N ILE A 331 -0.21 -0.42 18.33
CA ILE A 331 0.71 -0.64 19.46
C ILE A 331 0.02 -1.49 20.54
N LEU A 332 -1.23 -1.19 20.86
CA LEU A 332 -2.03 -1.93 21.83
C LEU A 332 -2.18 -3.40 21.40
N THR A 333 -2.40 -3.67 20.12
CA THR A 333 -2.47 -5.04 19.60
C THR A 333 -1.18 -5.83 19.88
N LYS A 334 -0.01 -5.20 19.74
CA LYS A 334 1.27 -5.82 20.11
C LYS A 334 1.41 -6.02 21.61
N CYS A 335 1.00 -5.03 22.41
CA CYS A 335 1.04 -5.13 23.87
C CYS A 335 0.17 -6.29 24.37
N LEU A 336 -1.03 -6.45 23.81
CA LEU A 336 -1.94 -7.53 24.16
C LEU A 336 -1.42 -8.91 23.74
N LYS A 337 -0.73 -8.99 22.60
CA LYS A 337 -0.13 -10.24 22.10
C LYS A 337 1.09 -10.67 22.92
N ASN A 338 1.94 -9.71 23.29
CA ASN A 338 3.26 -10.02 23.85
C ASN A 338 3.27 -10.02 25.39
N ILE A 339 2.50 -9.14 26.03
CA ILE A 339 2.57 -8.88 27.48
C ILE A 339 1.30 -9.37 28.20
N VAL A 340 0.13 -8.86 27.80
CA VAL A 340 -1.13 -8.94 28.57
C VAL A 340 -1.88 -10.28 28.35
N LYS A 341 -1.19 -11.36 27.98
CA LYS A 341 -1.78 -12.63 27.50
C LYS A 341 -2.97 -13.10 28.37
N GLY A 342 -4.20 -12.85 27.90
CA GLY A 342 -5.44 -13.26 28.57
C GLY A 342 -5.91 -12.40 29.77
N CYS A 343 -5.20 -11.35 30.19
CA CYS A 343 -5.56 -10.58 31.39
C CYS A 343 -6.83 -9.72 31.20
N ARG A 344 -7.91 -10.10 31.88
CA ARG A 344 -9.22 -9.40 31.81
C ARG A 344 -9.16 -7.97 32.34
N LYS A 345 -8.41 -7.71 33.43
CA LYS A 345 -8.28 -6.38 34.04
C LYS A 345 -7.69 -5.36 33.08
N CYS A 346 -6.52 -5.68 32.49
CA CYS A 346 -5.89 -4.81 31.49
C CYS A 346 -6.78 -4.63 30.25
N LYS A 347 -7.38 -5.71 29.73
CA LYS A 347 -8.28 -5.61 28.58
C LYS A 347 -9.45 -4.66 28.86
N LYS A 348 -10.08 -4.75 30.04
CA LYS A 348 -11.20 -3.87 30.44
C LYS A 348 -10.79 -2.40 30.54
N THR A 349 -9.56 -2.12 30.99
CA THR A 349 -9.07 -0.73 31.13
C THR A 349 -8.58 -0.14 29.81
N LEU A 350 -7.97 -0.94 28.93
CA LEU A 350 -7.25 -0.43 27.76
C LEU A 350 -8.05 -0.44 26.47
N LEU A 351 -9.08 -1.29 26.38
CA LEU A 351 -9.93 -1.40 25.20
C LEU A 351 -11.23 -0.64 25.39
N ASP A 352 -11.66 0.05 24.35
CA ASP A 352 -13.00 0.63 24.26
C ASP A 352 -13.99 -0.43 23.77
N TYR A 353 -14.78 -0.97 24.69
CA TYR A 353 -15.87 -1.90 24.37
C TYR A 353 -17.21 -1.20 24.19
N LYS A 354 -17.33 0.06 24.64
CA LYS A 354 -18.59 0.81 24.65
C LYS A 354 -18.73 1.75 23.46
N ASP A 355 -17.74 1.75 22.56
CA ASP A 355 -17.68 2.66 21.41
C ASP A 355 -17.77 4.15 21.78
N SER A 356 -17.30 4.47 22.99
CA SER A 356 -17.29 5.82 23.55
C SER A 356 -16.24 6.72 22.91
N ASN A 357 -15.17 6.15 22.38
CA ASN A 357 -14.09 6.88 21.75
C ASN A 357 -14.36 7.03 20.25
N THR A 358 -14.84 8.21 19.86
CA THR A 358 -15.21 8.55 18.48
C THR A 358 -14.04 8.46 17.49
N ASN A 359 -12.80 8.65 17.94
CA ASN A 359 -11.60 8.54 17.09
C ASN A 359 -11.32 7.09 16.64
N ASN A 360 -11.97 6.09 17.26
CA ASN A 360 -11.95 4.70 16.79
C ASN A 360 -12.75 4.48 15.50
N ILE A 361 -13.56 5.45 15.05
CA ILE A 361 -14.38 5.32 13.84
C ILE A 361 -13.53 5.08 12.59
N PHE A 362 -12.32 5.66 12.51
CA PHE A 362 -11.40 5.41 11.40
C PHE A 362 -10.91 3.95 11.37
N ILE A 363 -10.62 3.38 12.55
CA ILE A 363 -10.21 1.97 12.66
C ILE A 363 -11.32 1.08 12.13
N LYS A 364 -12.57 1.29 12.59
CA LYS A 364 -13.75 0.52 12.16
C LYS A 364 -13.96 0.57 10.65
N ARG A 365 -13.86 1.77 10.06
CA ARG A 365 -14.01 1.95 8.60
C ARG A 365 -12.94 1.21 7.80
N LYS A 366 -11.77 0.91 8.38
CA LYS A 366 -10.69 0.19 7.71
C LYS A 366 -10.80 -1.33 7.84
N GLU A 367 -11.66 -1.83 8.72
CA GLU A 367 -11.80 -3.27 8.94
C GLU A 367 -12.60 -3.93 7.82
N TYR A 368 -12.21 -5.15 7.47
CA TYR A 368 -12.99 -5.98 6.56
C TYR A 368 -14.10 -6.67 7.36
N ILE A 369 -15.22 -6.96 6.69
CA ILE A 369 -16.47 -7.50 7.28
C ILE A 369 -16.22 -8.64 8.27
N ASN A 370 -15.25 -9.52 7.99
CA ASN A 370 -14.99 -10.73 8.78
C ASN A 370 -13.71 -10.68 9.62
N LYS A 371 -13.04 -9.52 9.73
CA LYS A 371 -11.79 -9.44 10.49
C LYS A 371 -11.56 -8.08 11.13
N ARG A 372 -11.59 -8.08 12.47
CA ARG A 372 -11.03 -6.99 13.27
C ARG A 372 -9.51 -7.06 13.20
N TRP A 373 -8.91 -5.98 12.71
CA TRP A 373 -7.46 -5.91 12.48
C TRP A 373 -6.73 -5.27 13.64
N LEU A 374 -7.37 -4.31 14.28
CA LEU A 374 -6.77 -3.52 15.32
C LEU A 374 -7.68 -3.48 16.53
N CYS A 375 -7.03 -3.34 17.68
CA CYS A 375 -7.72 -3.05 18.91
C CYS A 375 -8.26 -1.62 18.90
N TYR A 376 -9.42 -1.39 19.51
CA TYR A 376 -9.95 -0.06 19.76
C TYR A 376 -9.42 0.46 21.10
N PRO A 377 -8.50 1.44 21.12
CA PRO A 377 -8.00 2.00 22.35
C PRO A 377 -9.11 2.73 23.13
N SER A 378 -9.07 2.59 24.46
CA SER A 378 -9.81 3.45 25.41
C SER A 378 -9.42 4.92 25.26
N LYS A 379 -10.27 5.83 25.75
CA LYS A 379 -10.00 7.27 25.67
C LYS A 379 -8.79 7.67 26.52
N GLU A 380 -8.61 7.02 27.67
CA GLU A 380 -7.47 7.23 28.55
C GLU A 380 -6.15 6.80 27.89
N LEU A 381 -6.16 5.70 27.12
CA LEU A 381 -4.98 5.26 26.38
C LEU A 381 -4.68 6.15 25.17
N GLU A 382 -5.70 6.68 24.51
CA GLU A 382 -5.53 7.70 23.47
C GLU A 382 -4.85 8.95 24.04
N ASN A 383 -5.36 9.48 25.17
CA ASN A 383 -4.77 10.66 25.80
C ASN A 383 -3.31 10.40 26.19
N CYS A 384 -3.02 9.24 26.80
CA CYS A 384 -1.65 8.82 27.11
C CYS A 384 -0.76 8.77 25.86
N PHE A 385 -1.26 8.24 24.74
CA PHE A 385 -0.52 8.26 23.47
C PHE A 385 -0.31 9.67 22.93
N HIS A 386 -1.31 10.56 23.09
CA HIS A 386 -1.20 11.96 22.70
C HIS A 386 -0.10 12.69 23.49
N ASP A 387 -0.03 12.49 24.80
CA ASP A 387 0.99 13.10 25.64
C ASP A 387 2.39 12.59 25.26
N ILE A 388 2.52 11.27 25.01
CA ILE A 388 3.76 10.68 24.51
C ILE A 388 4.16 11.30 23.17
N GLN A 389 3.20 11.48 22.25
CA GLN A 389 3.44 12.10 20.95
C GLN A 389 3.93 13.54 21.11
N ASN A 390 3.26 14.36 21.92
CA ASN A 390 3.61 15.76 22.12
C ASN A 390 5.03 15.87 22.70
N ILE A 391 5.32 15.16 23.79
CA ILE A 391 6.65 15.17 24.41
C ILE A 391 7.71 14.70 23.42
N THR A 392 7.49 13.57 22.73
CA THR A 392 8.44 13.06 21.73
C THR A 392 8.69 14.07 20.62
N GLN A 393 7.65 14.76 20.15
CA GLN A 393 7.76 15.73 19.07
C GLN A 393 8.49 17.00 19.51
N SER A 394 8.22 17.53 20.71
CA SER A 394 8.97 18.65 21.28
C SER A 394 10.46 18.32 21.37
N PHE A 395 10.79 17.12 21.85
CA PHE A 395 12.17 16.62 21.89
C PHE A 395 12.85 16.53 20.52
N LEU A 396 12.11 16.32 19.43
CA LEU A 396 12.67 16.16 18.09
C LEU A 396 12.78 17.50 17.34
N ILE A 397 12.02 18.52 17.74
CA ILE A 397 12.03 19.84 17.09
C ILE A 397 13.15 20.73 17.64
N GLU A 398 13.53 20.55 18.90
CA GLU A 398 14.56 21.38 19.53
C GLU A 398 15.94 21.22 18.91
N LYS A 399 16.66 22.33 18.81
CA LYS A 399 17.91 22.48 18.03
C LYS A 399 19.08 21.66 18.59
N ASP A 400 19.03 21.36 19.88
CA ASP A 400 20.09 20.70 20.65
C ASP A 400 19.78 19.24 20.98
N VAL A 401 19.03 18.53 20.12
CA VAL A 401 18.85 17.07 20.29
C VAL A 401 20.23 16.42 20.34
N LEU A 402 20.66 16.05 21.54
CA LEU A 402 21.89 15.32 21.80
C LEU A 402 21.95 14.13 20.84
N LYS A 403 23.00 14.09 20.01
CA LYS A 403 23.17 13.13 18.92
C LYS A 403 23.28 11.67 19.39
N SER A 404 23.36 11.44 20.71
CA SER A 404 23.37 10.14 21.38
C SER A 404 22.22 10.03 22.40
N GLY A 405 21.66 8.83 22.55
CA GLY A 405 20.73 8.52 23.65
C GLY A 405 19.30 9.08 23.54
N ILE A 406 18.89 9.64 22.38
CA ILE A 406 17.55 10.25 22.16
C ILE A 406 16.40 9.40 22.73
N LYS A 407 16.39 8.10 22.41
CA LYS A 407 15.33 7.19 22.87
C LYS A 407 15.30 7.07 24.39
N THR A 408 16.46 7.02 25.03
CA THR A 408 16.60 6.92 26.49
C THR A 408 16.11 8.20 27.15
N ASN A 409 16.53 9.36 26.64
CA ASN A 409 16.14 10.66 27.20
C ASN A 409 14.63 10.88 27.14
N ILE A 410 14.03 10.62 25.96
CA ILE A 410 12.58 10.68 25.78
C ILE A 410 11.91 9.70 26.75
N SER A 411 12.39 8.46 26.82
CA SER A 411 11.79 7.45 27.72
C SER A 411 11.85 7.87 29.19
N THR A 412 12.93 8.50 29.64
CA THR A 412 13.06 9.01 31.01
C THR A 412 12.04 10.10 31.30
N VAL A 413 11.91 11.10 30.42
CA VAL A 413 10.92 12.17 30.59
C VAL A 413 9.50 11.63 30.54
N LEU A 414 9.20 10.71 29.62
CA LEU A 414 7.88 10.06 29.56
C LEU A 414 7.55 9.29 30.84
N ASN A 415 8.54 8.69 31.50
CA ASN A 415 8.33 8.01 32.77
C ASN A 415 8.01 8.96 33.94
N ILE A 416 8.32 10.26 33.81
CA ILE A 416 8.06 11.28 34.82
C ILE A 416 6.75 12.02 34.50
N MET A 417 6.59 12.45 33.25
CA MET A 417 5.58 13.42 32.83
C MET A 417 4.26 12.80 32.38
N VAL A 418 4.25 11.52 31.95
CA VAL A 418 3.04 10.89 31.40
C VAL A 418 2.35 10.02 32.45
N GLU A 419 1.05 10.26 32.62
CA GLU A 419 0.19 9.35 33.36
C GLU A 419 -0.22 8.16 32.50
N PHE A 420 0.02 6.95 33.01
CA PHE A 420 -0.27 5.72 32.29
C PHE A 420 -1.55 5.04 32.84
N PRO A 421 -2.51 4.66 31.99
CA PRO A 421 -3.76 4.01 32.41
C PRO A 421 -3.57 2.53 32.83
N PHE A 422 -2.35 2.08 33.12
CA PHE A 422 -2.02 0.70 33.41
C PHE A 422 -2.30 0.35 34.89
N LYS A 423 -3.51 -0.15 35.18
CA LYS A 423 -3.99 -0.43 36.55
C LYS A 423 -3.75 -1.86 37.07
N CYS A 424 -3.09 -2.73 36.30
CA CYS A 424 -2.86 -4.14 36.67
C CYS A 424 -1.49 -4.32 37.32
N TYR A 425 -1.45 -4.77 38.58
CA TYR A 425 -0.21 -4.94 39.34
C TYR A 425 0.78 -5.92 38.68
N ILE A 426 0.28 -6.94 37.99
CA ILE A 426 1.11 -7.95 37.30
C ILE A 426 1.83 -7.34 36.09
N HIS A 427 1.10 -6.59 35.26
CA HIS A 427 1.61 -6.18 33.94
C HIS A 427 2.04 -4.71 33.87
N LYS A 428 1.73 -3.88 34.87
CA LYS A 428 1.88 -2.42 34.81
C LYS A 428 3.28 -1.98 34.35
N GLU A 429 4.32 -2.49 35.00
CA GLU A 429 5.71 -2.08 34.73
C GLU A 429 6.20 -2.53 33.36
N GLU A 430 5.99 -3.80 33.02
CA GLU A 430 6.41 -4.35 31.72
C GLU A 430 5.64 -3.71 30.57
N LEU A 431 4.33 -3.52 30.74
CA LEU A 431 3.47 -2.87 29.76
C LEU A 431 3.88 -1.41 29.54
N ARG A 432 4.23 -0.68 30.60
CA ARG A 432 4.73 0.69 30.51
C ARG A 432 6.01 0.76 29.67
N LYS A 433 7.02 -0.04 30.03
CA LYS A 433 8.30 -0.09 29.30
C LYS A 433 8.11 -0.46 27.83
N TYR A 434 7.29 -1.49 27.56
CA TYR A 434 7.04 -1.94 26.19
C TYR A 434 6.27 -0.91 25.37
N PHE A 435 5.22 -0.30 25.93
CA PHE A 435 4.40 0.71 25.27
C PHE A 435 5.21 1.95 24.91
N ILE A 436 5.97 2.51 25.86
CA ILE A 436 6.88 3.64 25.61
C ILE A 436 7.85 3.31 24.48
N SER A 437 8.52 2.16 24.55
CA SER A 437 9.51 1.75 23.54
C SER A 437 8.88 1.64 22.13
N GLN A 438 7.67 1.09 22.01
CA GLN A 438 6.98 1.02 20.71
C GLN A 438 6.54 2.42 20.21
N CYS A 439 5.98 3.26 21.08
CA CYS A 439 5.56 4.62 20.73
C CYS A 439 6.74 5.45 20.21
N VAL A 440 7.81 5.55 21.00
CA VAL A 440 9.00 6.34 20.67
C VAL A 440 9.64 5.84 19.38
N ASN A 441 9.77 4.52 19.19
CA ASN A 441 10.29 3.95 17.95
C ASN A 441 9.48 4.35 16.71
N ILE A 442 8.15 4.33 16.80
CA ILE A 442 7.28 4.69 15.66
C ILE A 442 7.39 6.18 15.36
N LEU A 443 7.32 7.02 16.38
CA LEU A 443 7.34 8.48 16.26
C LEU A 443 8.67 8.96 15.68
N ILE A 444 9.80 8.51 16.22
CA ILE A 444 11.13 8.83 15.68
C ILE A 444 11.26 8.35 14.23
N ASN A 445 10.85 7.11 13.93
CA ASN A 445 10.93 6.60 12.56
C ASN A 445 10.06 7.40 11.59
N SER A 446 8.87 7.83 12.04
CA SER A 446 7.98 8.68 11.27
C SER A 446 8.63 10.04 10.96
N TRP A 447 9.22 10.68 11.97
CA TRP A 447 9.94 11.95 11.84
C TRP A 447 11.16 11.81 10.90
N CYS A 448 12.01 10.81 11.10
CA CYS A 448 13.14 10.52 10.21
C CYS A 448 12.70 10.24 8.77
N ARG A 449 11.59 9.51 8.57
CA ARG A 449 11.02 9.29 7.23
C ARG A 449 10.56 10.59 6.58
N SER A 450 10.00 11.52 7.35
CA SER A 450 9.63 12.86 6.85
C SER A 450 10.87 13.60 6.35
N ILE A 451 11.94 13.65 7.16
CA ILE A 451 13.23 14.27 6.78
C ILE A 451 13.78 13.63 5.50
N ASN A 452 13.83 12.31 5.44
CA ASN A 452 14.32 11.59 4.25
C ASN A 452 13.49 11.89 3.00
N ARG A 453 12.17 12.08 3.14
CA ARG A 453 11.29 12.50 2.03
C ARG A 453 11.59 13.93 1.57
N ILE A 454 11.95 14.83 2.48
CA ILE A 454 12.36 16.21 2.15
C ILE A 454 13.71 16.19 1.42
N ILE A 455 14.73 15.53 1.97
CA ILE A 455 16.07 15.41 1.38
C ILE A 455 16.02 14.76 -0.02
N SER A 456 15.09 13.82 -0.23
CA SER A 456 14.92 13.16 -1.53
C SER A 456 14.09 13.97 -2.53
N GLY A 457 13.52 15.11 -2.15
CA GLY A 457 12.68 15.95 -3.03
C GLY A 457 11.25 15.45 -3.23
N LYS A 458 10.83 14.48 -2.40
CA LYS A 458 9.50 13.86 -2.46
C LYS A 458 8.43 14.70 -1.79
N ILE A 459 8.84 15.57 -0.85
CA ILE A 459 7.97 16.49 -0.12
C ILE A 459 8.67 17.83 -0.01
N LYS A 460 7.93 18.91 -0.26
CA LYS A 460 8.34 20.27 0.13
C LYS A 460 7.92 20.55 1.57
N TYR A 461 8.82 21.11 2.38
CA TYR A 461 8.54 21.51 3.77
C TYR A 461 8.57 23.03 3.94
N LEU A 462 7.58 23.57 4.64
CA LEU A 462 7.38 25.00 4.91
C LEU A 462 7.00 25.28 6.37
N GLY A 463 7.07 24.28 7.26
CA GLY A 463 6.76 24.45 8.69
C GLY A 463 7.97 24.88 9.50
N ASP A 464 7.85 24.86 10.82
CA ASP A 464 8.84 25.45 11.73
C ASP A 464 9.97 24.56 12.25
N ASP A 465 9.89 23.25 12.01
CA ASP A 465 10.94 22.29 12.39
C ASP A 465 12.26 22.62 11.66
N GLU A 466 13.24 23.11 12.42
CA GLU A 466 14.52 23.58 11.88
C GLU A 466 15.32 22.47 11.21
N THR A 467 15.25 21.23 11.71
CA THR A 467 15.90 20.08 11.08
C THR A 467 15.30 19.81 9.70
N LYS A 468 13.98 19.93 9.58
CA LYS A 468 13.29 19.81 8.27
C LYS A 468 13.54 21.01 7.36
N LYS A 469 13.70 22.23 7.88
CA LYS A 469 14.16 23.41 7.12
C LYS A 469 15.56 23.17 6.55
N ALA A 470 16.51 22.72 7.38
CA ALA A 470 17.86 22.37 6.96
C ALA A 470 17.88 21.26 5.90
N ALA A 471 17.03 20.22 6.06
CA ALA A 471 16.84 19.18 5.06
C ALA A 471 16.31 19.73 3.70
N GLN A 472 15.40 20.71 3.75
CA GLN A 472 14.84 21.36 2.56
C GLN A 472 15.89 22.23 1.85
N GLU A 473 16.70 22.96 2.60
CA GLU A 473 17.84 23.73 2.08
C GLU A 473 18.88 22.82 1.43
N TYR A 474 19.22 21.71 2.10
CA TYR A 474 20.13 20.70 1.55
C TYR A 474 19.63 20.17 0.20
N TYR A 475 18.34 19.83 0.11
CA TYR A 475 17.75 19.42 -1.16
C TYR A 475 17.84 20.53 -2.21
N ASN A 476 17.50 21.78 -1.86
CA ASN A 476 17.53 22.91 -2.78
C ASN A 476 18.93 23.17 -3.34
N LYS A 477 19.99 23.03 -2.52
CA LYS A 477 21.39 23.15 -2.96
C LYS A 477 21.80 22.04 -3.91
N ARG A 478 21.27 20.82 -3.74
CA ARG A 478 21.70 19.62 -4.50
C ARG A 478 20.79 19.20 -5.64
N LYS A 479 19.58 19.76 -5.78
CA LYS A 479 18.59 19.35 -6.80
C LYS A 479 19.12 19.46 -8.23
N HIS A 480 19.99 20.43 -8.52
CA HIS A 480 20.57 20.64 -9.85
C HIS A 480 21.58 19.56 -10.26
N TYR A 481 22.22 18.88 -9.30
CA TYR A 481 23.16 17.80 -9.58
C TYR A 481 22.47 16.46 -9.90
N LYS A 482 21.19 16.29 -9.52
CA LYS A 482 20.42 15.07 -9.79
C LYS A 482 19.89 14.97 -11.23
N ASN A 483 19.74 16.09 -11.93
CA ASN A 483 19.23 16.12 -13.31
C ASN A 483 20.34 15.96 -14.38
N LYS A 484 21.59 15.72 -13.96
CA LYS A 484 22.77 15.55 -14.85
C LYS A 484 23.22 14.08 -15.01
N LYS A 485 22.39 13.09 -14.68
CA LYS A 485 22.70 11.67 -14.87
C LYS A 485 21.64 10.95 -15.67
#